data_AF-A0A9E2VS40-F1
#
_entry.id   AF-A0A9E2VS40-F1
#
_cell.length_a   1.000
_cell.length_b   1.000
_cell.length_c   1.000
_cell.angle_alpha   90.00
_cell.angle_beta   90.00
_cell.angle_gamma   90.00
#
_symmetry.space_group_name_H-M   'P 1'
#
loop_
_entity.id
_entity.type
_entity.pdbx_description
1 polymer ?
#
loop_
_entity_poly.entity_id
_entity_poly.type
_entity_poly.pdbx_seq_one_letter_code
_entity_poly.pdbx_strand_id
1 'polypeptide(L)' 'MQGGLEDTICAIATPVGEGGIGIVRLSGPQALLVASQVVRLRSGLPLSSVLSHTLHLA' A
#
# COMPACT_ATOMS: atom_id res chain seq x y z
N MET A 1 16.25 -7.32 -12.82
CA MET A 1 14.98 -6.66 -12.51
C MET A 1 14.60 -5.82 -13.72
N GLN A 2 13.78 -6.35 -14.62
CA GLN A 2 13.16 -5.55 -15.68
C GLN A 2 11.69 -5.44 -15.30
N GLY A 3 11.30 -4.29 -14.75
CA GLY A 3 9.91 -3.97 -14.50
C GLY A 3 9.34 -3.21 -15.69
N GLY A 4 8.16 -3.60 -16.17
CA GLY A 4 7.40 -2.88 -17.17
C GLY A 4 6.62 -1.71 -16.58
N LEU A 5 6.17 -0.77 -17.41
CA LEU A 5 5.35 0.38 -16.98
C LEU A 5 3.99 -0.04 -16.37
N GLU A 6 3.53 -1.25 -16.70
CA GLU A 6 2.27 -1.84 -16.22
C GLU A 6 2.43 -2.66 -14.93
N ASP A 7 3.66 -2.77 -14.41
CA ASP A 7 3.91 -3.59 -13.23
C ASP A 7 3.43 -2.88 -11.96
N THR A 8 2.94 -3.69 -11.02
CA THR A 8 2.72 -3.24 -9.65
C THR A 8 3.96 -3.54 -8.82
N ILE A 9 4.60 -2.49 -8.32
CA ILE A 9 5.85 -2.54 -7.57
C ILE A 9 5.64 -2.19 -6.10
N CYS A 10 6.56 -2.63 -5.24
CA CYS A 10 6.62 -2.19 -3.85
C CYS A 10 8.06 -1.91 -3.41
N ALA A 11 8.23 -1.04 -2.42
CA ALA A 11 9.54 -0.74 -1.83
C ALA A 11 9.38 -0.23 -0.39
N ILE A 12 10.43 -0.44 0.43
CA ILE A 12 10.58 0.26 1.70
C ILE A 12 10.84 1.74 1.38
N ALA A 13 9.99 2.63 1.89
CA ALA A 13 10.06 4.07 1.64
C ALA A 13 10.77 4.85 2.75
N THR A 14 11.15 4.17 3.83
CA THR A 14 11.90 4.72 4.98
C THR A 14 13.32 4.15 5.04
N PRO A 15 14.28 4.82 5.71
CA PRO A 15 15.61 4.27 5.94
C PRO A 15 15.59 2.93 6.69
N VAL A 16 16.63 2.14 6.51
CA VAL A 16 16.85 0.91 7.29
C VAL A 16 17.28 1.25 8.72
N GLY A 17 16.79 0.48 9.69
CA GLY A 17 17.11 0.65 11.11
C GLY A 17 15.87 0.62 12.00
N GLU A 18 16.07 0.90 13.28
CA GLU A 18 15.01 0.95 14.29
C GLU A 18 14.37 2.35 14.32
N GLY A 19 13.05 2.41 14.46
CA GLY A 19 12.28 3.65 14.55
C GLY A 19 10.83 3.38 14.95
N GLY A 20 10.07 4.44 15.24
CA GLY A 20 8.67 4.29 15.66
C GLY A 20 7.71 3.84 14.55
N ILE A 21 8.05 4.13 13.29
CA ILE A 21 7.23 3.81 12.11
C ILE A 21 8.15 3.43 10.93
N GLY A 22 7.79 2.37 10.21
CA GLY A 22 8.34 2.05 8.89
C GLY A 22 7.24 2.16 7.82
N ILE A 23 7.61 2.54 6.60
CA ILE A 23 6.65 2.68 5.48
C ILE A 23 7.05 1.75 4.34
N VAL A 24 6.10 0.93 3.89
CA VAL A 24 6.18 0.22 2.61
C VAL A 24 5.20 0.88 1.64
N ARG A 25 5.69 1.31 0.47
CA ARG A 25 4.87 1.94 -0.58
C ARG A 25 4.62 0.94 -1.70
N LEU A 26 3.37 0.81 -2.11
CA LEU A 26 2.94 0.06 -3.30
C LEU A 26 2.50 1.04 -4.40
N SER A 27 2.79 0.73 -5.67
CA SER A 27 2.42 1.56 -6.82
C SER A 27 2.17 0.70 -8.05
N GLY A 28 1.18 1.07 -8.87
CA GLY A 28 0.84 0.39 -10.12
C GLY A 28 -0.64 0.00 -10.22
N PRO A 29 -1.07 -0.56 -11.37
CA PRO A 29 -2.48 -0.81 -11.67
C PRO A 29 -3.20 -1.73 -10.65
N GLN A 30 -2.46 -2.64 -10.00
CA GLN A 30 -3.01 -3.62 -9.06
C GLN A 30 -2.70 -3.28 -7.60
N ALA A 31 -2.19 -2.08 -7.29
CA ALA A 31 -1.74 -1.73 -5.94
C ALA A 31 -2.85 -1.87 -4.87
N LEU A 32 -4.07 -1.40 -5.15
CA LEU A 32 -5.20 -1.54 -4.22
C LEU A 32 -5.67 -2.99 -4.07
N LEU A 33 -5.63 -3.78 -5.15
CA LEU A 33 -5.96 -5.21 -5.10
C LEU A 33 -4.98 -5.96 -4.20
N VAL A 34 -3.67 -5.76 -4.39
CA VAL A 34 -2.64 -6.37 -3.54
C VAL A 34 -2.78 -5.90 -2.08
N ALA A 35 -2.98 -4.60 -1.84
CA ALA A 35 -3.17 -4.06 -0.50
C ALA A 35 -4.38 -4.67 0.22
N SER A 36 -5.49 -4.93 -0.50
CA SER A 36 -6.71 -5.53 0.05
C SER A 36 -6.54 -6.97 0.57
N GLN A 37 -5.46 -7.66 0.19
CA GLN A 37 -5.17 -9.00 0.68
C GLN A 37 -4.55 -8.99 2.09
N VAL A 38 -3.93 -7.86 2.49
CA VAL A 38 -3.17 -7.74 3.75
C VAL A 38 -3.72 -6.68 4.70
N VAL A 39 -4.55 -5.76 4.23
CA VAL A 39 -5.19 -4.71 5.03
C VAL A 39 -6.70 -4.94 5.06
N ARG A 40 -7.29 -4.93 6.26
CA ARG A 40 -8.75 -4.98 6.47
C ARG A 40 -9.19 -3.73 7.21
N LEU A 41 -10.05 -2.92 6.58
CA LEU A 41 -10.55 -1.70 7.23
C LEU A 41 -11.52 -2.04 8.36
N ARG A 42 -11.46 -1.31 9.48
CA ARG A 42 -12.40 -1.48 10.60
C ARG A 42 -13.87 -1.23 10.24
N SER A 43 -14.11 -0.43 9.20
CA SER A 43 -15.45 -0.22 8.64
C SER A 43 -16.01 -1.45 7.89
N GLY A 44 -15.18 -2.45 7.58
CA GLY A 44 -15.55 -3.59 6.73
C GLY A 44 -15.70 -3.25 5.24
N LEU A 45 -15.53 -1.98 4.86
CA LEU A 45 -15.59 -1.54 3.47
C LEU A 45 -14.31 -1.94 2.70
N PRO A 46 -14.39 -2.13 1.37
CA PRO A 46 -13.22 -2.43 0.57
C PRO A 46 -12.26 -1.24 0.50
N LEU A 47 -10.95 -1.51 0.41
CA LEU A 47 -9.93 -0.47 0.25
C LEU A 47 -10.15 0.41 -0.99
N SER A 48 -10.82 -0.10 -2.02
CA SER A 48 -11.14 0.68 -3.23
C SER A 48 -12.22 1.75 -3.02
N SER A 49 -12.97 1.71 -1.92
CA SER A 49 -14.01 2.73 -1.62
C SER A 49 -13.49 3.91 -0.82
N VAL A 50 -12.21 3.91 -0.42
CA VAL A 50 -11.62 5.01 0.34
C VAL A 50 -11.31 6.20 -0.58
N LEU A 51 -11.43 7.41 -0.04
CA LEU A 51 -11.08 8.61 -0.78
C LEU A 51 -9.56 8.74 -0.89
N SER A 52 -9.09 9.30 -2.00
CA SER A 52 -7.67 9.63 -2.18
C SER A 52 -7.20 10.64 -1.12
N HIS A 53 -5.90 10.61 -0.79
CA HIS A 53 -5.25 11.50 0.20
C HIS A 53 -5.85 11.40 1.61
N THR A 54 -6.25 10.20 2.03
CA THR A 54 -6.75 9.93 3.38
C THR A 54 -5.91 8.87 4.08
N LEU A 55 -5.88 8.93 5.42
CA LEU A 55 -5.25 7.91 6.25
C LEU A 55 -6.33 7.09 6.94
N HIS A 56 -6.27 5.78 6.78
CA HIS A 56 -7.17 4.84 7.43
C HIS A 56 -6.39 3.93 8.38
N LEU A 57 -6.80 3.90 9.64
CA LEU A 57 -6.28 2.94 10.62
C LEU A 57 -7.16 1.69 10.58
N ALA A 58 -6.57 0.62 10.03
CA ALA A 58 -7.11 -0.73 9.89
C ALA A 58 -7.10 -1.51 11.21
#